data_AF-A0A1V4A4R2-F1
#
_entry.id   AF-A0A1V4A4R2-F1
#
_cell.length_a   1.000
_cell.length_b   1.000
_cell.length_c   1.000
_cell.angle_alpha   90.00
_cell.angle_beta   90.00
_cell.angle_gamma   90.00
#
_symmetry.space_group_name_H-M   'P 1'
#
loop_
_entity.id
_entity.type
_entity.pdbx_description
1 polymer ?
#
loop_
_entity_poly.entity_id
_entity_poly.type
_entity_poly.pdbx_seq_one_letter_code
_entity_poly.pdbx_strand_id
1 'polypeptide(L)'
;MSENHSEQQSGPESALSKEVQAVEELERKSASAARLFDVRRIIGGLFVVYGIIVTIAGITASDADMKKAQDININLWTGLGMLALGLFFVIWQLLRPTVPPTPSEMAEAEAAGAGGAAGPAEQ
;
A
#
# COMPACT_ATOMS: atom_id res chain seq x y z
N MET A 1 -6.50 46.60 36.39
CA MET A 1 -7.10 45.29 36.75
C MET A 1 -8.21 45.03 35.73
N SER A 2 -7.84 44.52 34.55
CA SER A 2 -8.80 44.17 33.50
C SER A 2 -8.47 42.78 33.02
N GLU A 3 -8.85 41.80 33.83
CA GLU A 3 -8.82 40.39 33.49
C GLU A 3 -10.27 39.91 33.55
N ASN A 4 -11.02 40.16 32.48
CA ASN A 4 -12.29 39.46 32.26
C ASN A 4 -11.95 38.21 31.47
N HIS A 5 -11.55 37.19 32.22
CA HIS A 5 -11.12 35.90 31.76
C HIS A 5 -12.34 35.07 31.32
N SER A 6 -12.33 34.68 30.05
CA SER A 6 -12.47 33.27 29.65
C SER A 6 -13.78 32.51 29.94
N GLU A 7 -14.94 32.98 29.48
CA GLU A 7 -16.18 32.17 29.54
C GLU A 7 -16.80 31.75 28.21
N GLN A 8 -16.28 32.15 27.04
CA GLN A 8 -17.06 32.03 25.82
C GLN A 8 -16.41 31.14 24.75
N GLN A 9 -16.58 29.82 24.86
CA GLN A 9 -16.80 28.85 23.75
C GLN A 9 -16.63 27.38 24.17
N SER A 10 -17.20 26.99 25.31
CA SER A 10 -17.39 25.58 25.67
C SER A 10 -18.69 25.03 25.05
N GLY A 11 -18.99 25.38 23.80
CA GLY A 11 -20.21 24.98 23.11
C GLY A 11 -20.06 23.62 22.41
N PRO A 12 -21.15 22.86 22.22
CA PRO A 12 -21.15 21.56 21.53
C PRO A 12 -20.51 21.59 20.13
N GLU A 13 -20.45 22.77 19.49
CA GLU A 13 -19.83 23.01 18.18
C GLU A 13 -18.29 22.89 18.20
N SER A 14 -17.62 23.21 19.31
CA SER A 14 -16.15 23.10 19.42
C SER A 14 -15.72 21.65 19.69
N ALA A 15 -16.56 20.89 20.40
CA ALA A 15 -16.40 19.46 20.55
C ALA A 15 -16.61 18.75 19.20
N LEU A 16 -17.67 19.12 18.46
CA LEU A 16 -17.95 18.58 17.13
C LEU A 16 -16.80 18.83 16.14
N SER A 17 -16.21 20.03 16.17
CA SER A 17 -15.08 20.38 15.30
C SER A 17 -13.80 19.60 15.63
N LYS A 18 -13.54 19.35 16.92
CA LYS A 18 -12.41 18.51 17.37
C LYS A 18 -12.61 17.06 16.98
N GLU A 19 -13.84 16.56 17.07
CA GLU A 19 -14.18 15.22 16.63
C GLU A 19 -14.06 15.07 15.11
N VAL A 20 -14.54 16.04 14.32
CA VAL A 20 -14.38 16.04 12.85
C VAL A 20 -12.90 16.08 12.44
N GLN A 21 -12.10 16.91 13.09
CA GLN A 21 -10.66 17.00 12.82
C GLN A 21 -9.92 15.72 13.23
N ALA A 22 -10.28 15.11 14.36
CA ALA A 22 -9.72 13.83 14.77
C ALA A 22 -10.08 12.71 13.79
N VAL A 23 -11.32 12.70 13.28
CA VAL A 23 -11.77 11.72 12.28
C VAL A 23 -11.01 11.89 10.97
N GLU A 24 -10.86 13.11 10.46
CA GLU A 24 -10.17 13.40 9.20
C GLU A 24 -8.65 13.10 9.27
N GLU A 25 -8.02 13.36 10.42
CA GLU A 25 -6.61 13.03 10.68
C GLU A 25 -6.37 11.51 10.73
N LEU A 26 -7.31 10.77 11.33
CA LEU A 26 -7.29 9.31 11.35
C LEU A 26 -7.51 8.72 9.96
N GLU A 27 -8.39 9.29 9.14
CA GLU A 27 -8.60 8.88 7.75
C GLU A 27 -7.39 9.18 6.86
N ARG A 28 -6.70 10.31 7.06
CA ARG A 28 -5.47 10.63 6.33
C ARG A 28 -4.28 9.73 6.68
N LYS A 29 -4.11 9.42 7.97
CA LYS A 29 -3.06 8.51 8.44
C LYS A 29 -3.28 7.09 7.93
N SER A 30 -4.52 6.64 7.94
CA SER A 30 -4.90 5.31 7.44
C SER A 30 -4.81 5.21 5.91
N ALA A 31 -5.24 6.24 5.16
CA ALA A 31 -5.10 6.27 3.70
C ALA A 31 -3.64 6.27 3.22
N SER A 32 -2.73 6.90 3.99
CA SER A 32 -1.31 7.02 3.60
C SER A 32 -0.50 5.75 3.88
N ALA A 33 -0.77 5.05 4.99
CA ALA A 33 -0.12 3.78 5.32
C ALA A 33 -0.66 2.59 4.49
N ALA A 34 -1.97 2.61 4.16
CA ALA A 34 -2.60 1.57 3.37
C ALA A 34 -2.03 1.46 1.95
N ARG A 35 -1.73 2.61 1.31
CA ARG A 35 -1.21 2.68 -0.07
C ARG A 35 0.21 2.15 -0.21
N LEU A 36 1.02 2.22 0.85
CA LEU A 36 2.47 1.96 0.77
C LEU A 36 2.81 0.47 0.68
N PHE A 37 1.88 -0.41 1.04
CA PHE A 37 2.02 -1.86 0.91
C PHE A 37 0.97 -2.53 0.01
N ASP A 38 0.00 -1.78 -0.51
CA ASP A 38 -1.18 -2.32 -1.18
C ASP A 38 -0.81 -3.13 -2.44
N VAL A 39 -0.08 -2.52 -3.36
CA VAL A 39 0.12 -3.11 -4.69
C VAL A 39 1.13 -4.28 -4.70
N ARG A 40 2.25 -4.14 -3.97
CA ARG A 40 3.32 -5.16 -3.98
C ARG A 40 2.90 -6.41 -3.21
N ARG A 41 2.13 -6.24 -2.13
CA ARG A 41 1.56 -7.35 -1.35
C ARG A 41 0.51 -8.10 -2.16
N ILE A 42 -0.40 -7.36 -2.83
CA ILE A 42 -1.44 -7.95 -3.67
C ILE A 42 -0.83 -8.69 -4.85
N ILE A 43 -0.01 -8.03 -5.68
CA ILE A 43 0.61 -8.65 -6.86
C ILE A 43 1.48 -9.84 -6.46
N GLY A 44 2.32 -9.69 -5.43
CA GLY A 44 3.17 -10.78 -4.93
C GLY A 44 2.36 -11.97 -4.43
N GLY A 45 1.28 -11.73 -3.69
CA GLY A 45 0.37 -12.77 -3.23
C GLY A 45 -0.34 -13.49 -4.38
N LEU A 46 -0.83 -12.75 -5.38
CA LEU A 46 -1.43 -13.33 -6.57
C LEU A 46 -0.45 -14.23 -7.33
N PHE A 47 0.80 -13.80 -7.51
CA PHE A 47 1.82 -14.62 -8.18
C PHE A 47 2.11 -15.93 -7.44
N VAL A 48 2.15 -15.91 -6.11
CA VAL A 48 2.33 -17.14 -5.31
C VAL A 48 1.15 -18.09 -5.50
N VAL A 49 -0.08 -17.60 -5.35
CA VAL A 49 -1.29 -18.43 -5.47
C VAL A 49 -1.42 -19.00 -6.87
N TYR A 50 -1.29 -18.17 -7.90
CA TYR A 50 -1.39 -18.60 -9.29
C TYR A 50 -0.25 -19.54 -9.67
N GLY A 51 0.97 -19.26 -9.19
CA GLY A 51 2.14 -20.13 -9.37
C GLY A 51 1.91 -21.52 -8.78
N ILE A 52 1.35 -21.63 -7.57
CA ILE A 52 1.02 -22.93 -6.96
C ILE A 52 0.04 -23.72 -7.84
N ILE A 53 -1.04 -23.07 -8.30
CA ILE A 53 -2.06 -23.72 -9.15
C ILE A 53 -1.42 -24.23 -10.44
N VAL A 54 -0.64 -23.39 -11.12
CA VAL A 54 0.01 -23.71 -12.39
C VAL A 54 1.08 -24.80 -12.19
N THR A 55 1.84 -24.76 -11.10
CA THR A 55 2.81 -25.83 -10.75
C THR A 55 2.09 -27.16 -10.50
N ILE A 56 0.99 -27.19 -9.75
CA ILE A 56 0.21 -28.43 -9.53
C ILE A 56 -0.37 -28.93 -10.86
N ALA A 57 -0.92 -28.05 -11.70
CA ALA A 57 -1.39 -28.41 -13.03
C ALA A 57 -0.26 -28.96 -13.92
N GLY A 58 0.95 -28.40 -13.81
CA GLY A 58 2.14 -28.92 -14.49
C GLY A 58 2.55 -30.31 -14.02
N ILE A 59 2.61 -30.54 -12.69
CA ILE A 59 2.95 -31.86 -12.11
C ILE A 59 1.90 -32.90 -12.52
N THR A 60 0.61 -32.58 -12.43
CA THR A 60 -0.50 -33.51 -12.72
C THR A 60 -0.72 -33.75 -14.22
N ALA A 61 -0.41 -32.78 -15.08
CA ALA A 61 -0.45 -32.97 -16.53
C ALA A 61 0.66 -33.90 -17.06
N SER A 62 1.74 -34.06 -16.29
CA SER A 62 2.88 -34.90 -16.70
C SER A 62 2.49 -36.37 -16.87
N ASP A 63 1.58 -36.91 -16.06
CA ASP A 63 1.19 -38.33 -16.21
C ASP A 63 0.22 -38.59 -17.38
N ALA A 64 -0.55 -37.57 -17.80
CA ALA A 64 -1.58 -37.73 -18.84
C ALA A 64 -1.10 -37.42 -20.27
N ASP A 65 -0.13 -36.50 -20.43
CA ASP A 65 0.27 -35.95 -21.74
C ASP A 65 1.70 -36.28 -22.20
N MET A 66 2.49 -37.03 -21.40
CA MET A 66 3.90 -37.37 -21.69
C MET A 66 4.13 -38.25 -22.94
N LYS A 67 3.10 -38.52 -23.75
CA LYS A 67 3.25 -39.24 -25.02
C LYS A 67 3.39 -38.38 -26.27
N LYS A 68 3.21 -37.04 -26.21
CA LYS A 68 3.16 -36.21 -27.45
C LYS A 68 3.94 -34.90 -27.43
N ALA A 69 4.41 -34.41 -26.29
CA ALA A 69 5.19 -33.17 -26.21
C ALA A 69 6.64 -33.46 -25.84
N GLN A 70 7.56 -32.69 -26.40
CA GLN A 70 9.03 -32.84 -26.31
C GLN A 70 9.58 -32.62 -24.89
N ASP A 71 9.24 -33.48 -23.92
CA ASP A 71 9.80 -33.61 -22.56
C ASP A 71 9.88 -32.33 -21.69
N ILE A 72 9.34 -31.20 -22.15
CA ILE A 72 9.37 -29.92 -21.45
C ILE A 72 7.94 -29.55 -21.08
N ASN A 73 7.63 -29.71 -19.81
CA ASN A 73 6.35 -29.33 -19.23
C ASN A 73 6.30 -27.80 -19.05
N ILE A 74 5.73 -27.10 -20.03
CA ILE A 74 5.66 -25.64 -20.06
C ILE A 74 4.89 -25.08 -18.86
N ASN A 75 3.84 -25.76 -18.40
CA ASN A 75 3.07 -25.39 -17.21
C ASN A 75 3.93 -25.53 -15.95
N LEU A 76 4.75 -26.58 -15.84
CA LEU A 76 5.63 -26.74 -14.68
C LEU A 76 6.67 -25.62 -14.61
N TRP A 77 7.33 -25.31 -15.72
CA TRP A 77 8.34 -24.25 -15.80
C TRP A 77 7.75 -22.85 -15.59
N THR A 78 6.59 -22.56 -16.17
CA THR A 78 5.89 -21.27 -15.95
C THR A 78 5.38 -21.13 -14.53
N GLY A 79 4.82 -22.20 -13.94
CA GLY A 79 4.41 -22.24 -12.55
C GLY A 79 5.59 -22.01 -11.60
N LEU A 80 6.71 -22.71 -11.83
CA LEU A 80 7.92 -22.56 -11.02
C LEU A 80 8.52 -21.16 -11.14
N GLY A 81 8.52 -20.58 -12.35
CA GLY A 81 8.94 -19.19 -12.58
C GLY A 81 8.06 -18.18 -11.82
N MET A 82 6.73 -18.35 -11.87
CA MET A 82 5.78 -17.53 -11.09
C MET A 82 5.98 -17.70 -9.59
N LEU A 83 6.26 -18.92 -9.12
CA LEU A 83 6.51 -19.21 -7.71
C LEU A 83 7.79 -18.53 -7.22
N ALA A 84 8.88 -18.61 -7.99
CA ALA A 84 10.15 -17.97 -7.67
C ALA A 84 9.99 -16.44 -7.63
N LEU A 85 9.27 -15.86 -8.60
CA LEU A 85 8.99 -14.43 -8.63
C LEU A 85 8.10 -13.98 -7.45
N GLY A 86 7.06 -14.74 -7.14
CA GLY A 86 6.17 -14.49 -6.00
C GLY A 86 6.92 -14.55 -4.67
N LEU A 87 7.76 -15.58 -4.48
CA LEU A 87 8.58 -15.73 -3.29
C LEU A 87 9.63 -14.61 -3.18
N PHE A 88 10.23 -14.21 -4.29
CA PHE A 88 11.12 -13.05 -4.35
C PHE A 88 10.41 -11.78 -3.85
N PHE A 89 9.19 -11.50 -4.31
CA PHE A 89 8.44 -10.33 -3.83
C PHE A 89 8.09 -10.42 -2.35
N VAL A 90 7.76 -11.60 -1.84
CA VAL A 90 7.49 -11.80 -0.41
C VAL A 90 8.75 -11.58 0.43
N ILE A 91 9.86 -12.19 0.05
CA ILE A 91 11.15 -12.03 0.73
C ILE A 91 11.59 -10.57 0.68
N TRP A 92 11.46 -9.92 -0.47
CA TRP A 92 11.78 -8.51 -0.64
C TRP A 92 10.94 -7.58 0.26
N GLN A 93 9.65 -7.89 0.45
CA GLN A 93 8.80 -7.16 1.39
C GLN A 93 9.27 -7.31 2.84
N LEU A 94 9.76 -8.51 3.21
CA LEU A 94 10.33 -8.74 4.53
C LEU A 94 11.67 -8.02 4.70
N LEU A 95 12.50 -7.94 3.65
CA LEU A 95 13.81 -7.29 3.67
C LEU A 95 13.75 -5.76 3.57
N ARG A 96 12.71 -5.20 2.94
CA ARG A 96 12.45 -3.76 2.87
C ARG A 96 11.10 -3.41 3.49
N PRO A 97 11.01 -3.42 4.84
CA PRO A 97 9.88 -2.82 5.52
C PRO A 97 9.79 -1.35 5.13
N THR A 98 8.67 -0.93 4.54
CA THR A 98 8.44 0.49 4.32
C THR A 98 8.20 1.13 5.67
N VAL A 99 9.13 1.98 6.09
CA VAL A 99 9.00 2.77 7.32
C VAL A 99 7.91 3.80 7.04
N PRO A 100 6.85 3.86 7.85
CA PRO A 100 5.82 4.86 7.67
C PRO A 100 6.45 6.27 7.77
N PRO A 101 6.04 7.22 6.92
CA PRO A 101 6.62 8.56 6.88
C PRO A 101 6.53 9.23 8.25
N THR A 102 7.58 9.92 8.65
CA THR A 102 7.59 10.65 9.93
C THR A 102 6.63 11.85 9.86
N PRO A 103 6.09 12.31 11.00
CA PRO A 103 5.21 13.48 11.04
C PRO A 103 5.78 14.73 10.34
N SER A 104 7.10 14.92 10.40
CA SER A 104 7.79 16.04 9.75
C SER A 104 7.82 15.93 8.22
N GLU A 105 8.09 14.74 7.67
CA GLU A 105 8.12 14.49 6.22
C GLU A 105 6.72 14.64 5.59
N MET A 106 5.67 14.34 6.35
CA MET A 106 4.28 14.54 5.90
C MET A 106 3.89 16.03 5.87
N ALA A 107 4.35 16.81 6.85
CA ALA A 107 4.13 18.26 6.90
C ALA A 107 4.86 18.98 5.74
N GLU A 108 6.08 18.54 5.39
CA GLU A 108 6.83 19.08 4.26
C GLU A 108 6.19 18.73 2.90
N ALA A 109 5.63 17.52 2.75
CA ALA A 109 4.91 17.12 1.54
C ALA A 109 3.61 17.93 1.31
N GLU A 110 2.89 18.29 2.38
CA GLU A 110 1.74 19.20 2.31
C GLU A 110 2.14 20.64 1.96
N ALA A 111 3.21 21.15 2.58
CA ALA A 111 3.73 22.48 2.28
C ALA A 111 4.23 22.58 0.83
N ALA A 112 4.87 21.53 0.31
CA ALA A 112 5.31 21.44 -1.09
C ALA A 112 4.12 21.32 -2.08
N GLY A 113 3.06 20.62 -1.70
CA GLY A 113 1.82 20.54 -2.49
C GLY A 113 1.02 21.84 -2.50
N ALA A 114 1.04 22.60 -1.40
CA ALA A 114 0.40 23.91 -1.29
C ALA A 114 1.19 25.03 -2.00
N GLY A 115 2.53 24.93 -2.06
CA GLY A 115 3.39 25.94 -2.68
C GLY A 115 3.37 25.97 -4.21
N GLY A 116 2.99 24.87 -4.89
CA GLY A 116 2.92 24.79 -6.35
C GLY A 116 1.73 25.51 -6.99
N ALA A 117 0.73 25.93 -6.20
CA ALA A 117 -0.44 26.65 -6.68
C ALA A 117 -0.26 28.18 -6.70
N ALA A 118 0.85 28.70 -6.16
CA ALA A 118 1.19 30.12 -6.21
C ALA A 118 2.24 30.39 -7.31
N GLY A 119 1.87 30.16 -8.57
CA GLY A 119 2.61 30.74 -9.69
C GLY A 119 2.59 32.28 -9.58
N PRO A 120 3.68 32.98 -9.92
CA PRO A 120 3.82 34.42 -9.67
C PRO A 120 2.81 35.20 -10.51
N ALA A 121 1.73 35.64 -9.87
CA ALA A 121 0.95 36.76 -10.36
C ALA A 121 1.62 38.05 -9.87
N GLU A 122 1.70 39.02 -10.78
CA GLU A 122 1.93 40.45 -10.55
C GLU A 122 3.39 40.94 -10.63
N GLN A 123 3.81 41.21 -11.86
CA GLN A 123 4.28 42.56 -12.25
C GLN A 123 3.58 42.98 -13.54
#